data_AF-G7KX65-F1
#
_entry.id   AF-G7KX65-F1
#
_cell.length_a   1.000
_cell.length_b   1.000
_cell.length_c   1.000
_cell.angle_alpha   90.00
_cell.angle_beta   90.00
_cell.angle_gamma   90.00
#
_symmetry.space_group_name_H-M   'P 1'
#
loop_
_entity.id
_entity.type
_entity.pdbx_description
1 polymer ?
#
loop_
_entity_poly.entity_id
_entity_poly.type
_entity_poly.pdbx_seq_one_letter_code
_entity_poly.pdbx_strand_id
1 'polypeptide(L)'
;MDSLPGGHPNIDVCPMQTNGIDCGYFVMRFMKEIILANQDMIPENYFGDYKCKTYSKDKLVEVEEDWTTFMVECLIIHLVMLATSWTYRYYFIVGIFNMQT
;
A
#
# COMPACT_ATOMS: atom_id res chain seq x y z
N MET A 1 -19.44 7.18 -31.73
CA MET A 1 -18.79 8.14 -30.81
C MET A 1 -17.43 8.35 -31.40
N ASP A 2 -17.33 9.46 -32.11
CA ASP A 2 -16.36 9.64 -33.18
C ASP A 2 -15.09 10.27 -32.60
N SER A 3 -13.95 9.71 -33.01
CA SER A 3 -12.63 10.13 -32.59
C SER A 3 -12.31 11.52 -33.15
N LEU A 4 -11.97 12.47 -32.26
CA LEU A 4 -11.46 13.78 -32.65
C LEU A 4 -10.05 13.68 -33.24
N PRO A 5 -9.74 14.37 -34.35
CA PRO A 5 -8.42 14.36 -34.96
C PRO A 5 -7.55 15.44 -34.29
N GLY A 6 -6.68 15.01 -33.37
CA GLY A 6 -5.75 15.91 -32.69
C GLY A 6 -5.12 15.35 -31.42
N GLY A 7 -5.04 14.03 -31.27
CA GLY A 7 -4.46 13.40 -30.08
C GLY A 7 -2.94 13.50 -30.10
N HIS A 8 -2.36 14.23 -29.14
CA HIS A 8 -1.01 13.96 -28.70
C HIS A 8 -0.87 12.45 -28.41
N PRO A 9 0.21 11.77 -28.82
CA PRO A 9 0.30 10.31 -28.78
C PRO A 9 0.43 9.70 -27.37
N ASN A 10 0.28 10.47 -26.29
CA ASN A 10 0.49 10.04 -24.91
C ASN A 10 -0.72 10.31 -24.00
N ILE A 11 -1.92 9.88 -24.40
CA ILE A 11 -3.04 9.74 -23.45
C ILE A 11 -2.94 8.34 -22.81
N ASP A 12 -2.47 8.34 -21.57
CA ASP A 12 -2.64 7.32 -20.51
C ASP A 12 -2.62 5.85 -20.92
N VAL A 13 -1.43 5.24 -20.88
CA VAL A 13 -1.26 3.77 -20.90
C VAL A 13 -1.32 3.22 -19.46
N CYS A 14 -2.34 3.61 -18.70
CA CYS A 14 -2.55 3.13 -17.33
C CYS A 14 -3.50 1.92 -17.31
N PRO A 15 -3.31 0.94 -16.42
CA PRO A 15 -4.23 -0.19 -16.28
C PRO A 15 -5.65 0.29 -15.99
N MET A 16 -6.58 -0.08 -16.86
CA MET A 16 -7.96 0.36 -16.82
C MET A 16 -8.83 -0.65 -16.08
N GLN A 17 -9.56 -0.15 -15.10
CA GLN A 17 -10.58 -0.89 -14.38
C GLN A 17 -11.90 -0.87 -15.19
N THR A 18 -12.58 -2.01 -15.24
CA THR A 18 -13.88 -2.14 -15.93
C THR A 18 -15.08 -2.08 -14.97
N ASN A 19 -14.84 -2.27 -13.67
CA ASN A 19 -15.85 -2.11 -12.62
C ASN A 19 -15.69 -0.74 -11.93
N GLY A 20 -16.57 -0.41 -10.98
CA GLY A 20 -16.55 0.87 -10.26
C GLY A 20 -16.05 0.79 -8.81
N ILE A 21 -15.62 -0.39 -8.35
CA ILE A 21 -15.38 -0.68 -6.92
C ILE A 21 -13.91 -0.93 -6.58
N ASP A 22 -13.12 -1.44 -7.53
CA ASP A 22 -11.73 -1.83 -7.31
C ASP A 22 -10.71 -0.71 -7.57
N CYS A 23 -11.14 0.55 -7.69
CA CYS A 23 -10.26 1.66 -8.10
C CYS A 23 -9.08 1.85 -7.16
N GLY A 24 -9.31 1.70 -5.85
CA GLY A 24 -8.27 1.72 -4.84
C GLY A 24 -7.22 0.62 -5.04
N TYR A 25 -7.65 -0.61 -5.32
CA TYR A 25 -6.74 -1.74 -5.55
C TYR A 25 -5.92 -1.57 -6.83
N PHE A 26 -6.50 -1.00 -7.88
CA PHE A 26 -5.76 -0.66 -9.11
C PHE A 26 -4.66 0.37 -8.83
N VAL A 27 -4.96 1.45 -8.10
CA VAL A 27 -3.97 2.46 -7.72
C VAL A 27 -2.87 1.86 -6.84
N MET A 28 -3.24 1.07 -5.82
CA MET A 28 -2.28 0.43 -4.93
C MET A 28 -1.37 -0.54 -5.69
N ARG A 29 -1.92 -1.34 -6.61
CA ARG A 29 -1.14 -2.24 -7.47
C ARG A 29 -0.16 -1.47 -8.36
N PHE A 30 -0.64 -0.41 -8.98
CA PHE A 30 0.18 0.45 -9.84
C PHE A 30 1.35 1.07 -9.08
N MET A 31 1.07 1.68 -7.92
CA MET A 31 2.12 2.27 -7.08
C MET A 31 3.12 1.22 -6.58
N LYS A 32 2.65 0.02 -6.22
CA LYS A 32 3.53 -1.11 -5.84
C LYS A 32 4.51 -1.44 -6.97
N GLU A 33 4.06 -1.45 -8.22
CA GLU A 33 4.91 -1.74 -9.38
C GLU A 33 5.96 -0.64 -9.64
N ILE A 34 5.60 0.65 -9.48
CA ILE A 34 6.56 1.77 -9.57
C ILE A 34 7.68 1.63 -8.55
N ILE A 35 7.30 1.38 -7.29
CA ILE A 35 8.24 1.27 -6.18
C ILE A 35 9.16 0.06 -6.38
N LEU A 36 8.62 -1.10 -6.79
CA LEU A 36 9.41 -2.30 -7.05
C LEU A 36 10.32 -2.16 -8.27
N ALA A 37 9.91 -1.39 -9.28
CA ALA A 37 10.75 -1.03 -10.41
C ALA A 37 11.82 0.02 -10.06
N ASN A 38 11.85 0.50 -8.81
CA ASN A 38 12.74 1.54 -8.30
C ASN A 38 12.74 2.78 -9.21
N GLN A 39 11.54 3.21 -9.60
CA GLN A 39 11.36 4.40 -10.40
C GLN A 39 10.97 5.59 -9.53
N ASP A 40 11.72 6.69 -9.69
CA ASP A 40 11.51 7.92 -8.93
C ASP A 40 10.34 8.76 -9.48
N MET A 41 9.81 8.40 -10.65
CA MET A 41 8.73 9.09 -11.35
C MET A 41 7.78 8.09 -12.00
N ILE A 42 6.54 8.52 -12.24
CA ILE A 42 5.59 7.75 -13.04
C ILE A 42 6.12 7.73 -14.49
N PRO A 43 6.51 6.58 -15.04
CA PRO A 43 7.05 6.52 -16.39
C PRO A 43 5.97 6.87 -17.42
N GLU A 44 6.30 7.78 -18.34
CA GLU A 44 5.40 8.21 -19.41
C GLU A 44 5.00 7.06 -20.35
N ASN A 45 5.91 6.09 -20.53
CA ASN A 45 5.70 4.89 -21.34
C ASN A 45 5.66 3.68 -20.42
N TYR A 46 4.63 3.63 -19.55
CA TYR A 46 4.62 2.80 -18.34
C TYR A 46 5.12 1.38 -18.57
N PHE A 47 4.81 0.76 -19.71
CA PHE A 47 5.56 -0.40 -20.21
C PHE A 47 5.35 -0.63 -21.71
N GLY A 48 6.41 -0.56 -22.51
CA GLY A 48 6.38 -0.97 -23.91
C GLY A 48 6.08 -2.46 -24.12
N ASP A 49 6.25 -3.28 -23.07
CA ASP A 49 6.09 -4.75 -23.10
C ASP A 49 5.06 -5.35 -22.11
N TYR A 50 4.46 -4.56 -21.18
CA TYR A 50 3.36 -5.09 -20.35
C TYR A 50 2.06 -5.07 -21.15
N LYS A 51 1.61 -6.26 -21.49
CA LYS A 51 0.34 -6.51 -22.20
C LYS A 51 -0.93 -6.20 -21.40
N CYS A 52 -0.85 -5.73 -20.16
CA CYS A 52 -2.02 -5.62 -19.30
C CYS A 52 -2.71 -4.26 -19.42
N LYS A 53 -3.75 -4.21 -20.25
CA LYS A 53 -4.77 -3.14 -20.23
C LYS A 53 -5.55 -3.11 -18.92
N THR A 54 -5.48 -4.16 -18.10
CA THR A 54 -6.26 -4.32 -16.86
C THR A 54 -5.56 -5.32 -15.94
N TYR A 55 -5.79 -5.25 -14.63
CA TYR A 55 -5.28 -6.24 -13.68
C TYR A 55 -6.26 -7.41 -13.52
N SER A 56 -5.72 -8.63 -13.39
CA SER A 56 -6.52 -9.80 -13.00
C SER A 56 -6.93 -9.71 -11.53
N LYS A 57 -8.00 -10.42 -11.15
CA LYS A 57 -8.44 -10.48 -9.74
C LYS A 57 -7.34 -10.98 -8.82
N ASP A 58 -6.56 -11.99 -9.23
CA ASP A 58 -5.46 -12.54 -8.43
C ASP A 58 -4.42 -11.47 -8.08
N LYS A 59 -4.17 -10.52 -9.00
CA LYS A 59 -3.25 -9.40 -8.76
C LYS A 59 -3.80 -8.36 -7.78
N LEU A 60 -5.12 -8.24 -7.71
CA LEU A 60 -5.78 -7.37 -6.72
C LEU A 60 -5.81 -8.03 -5.34
N VAL A 61 -6.08 -9.34 -5.29
CA VAL A 61 -6.01 -10.15 -4.06
C VAL A 61 -4.61 -10.11 -3.45
N GLU A 62 -3.56 -10.21 -4.27
CA GLU A 62 -2.16 -10.07 -3.82
C GLU A 62 -1.94 -8.73 -3.08
N VAL A 63 -2.52 -7.64 -3.60
CA VAL A 63 -2.40 -6.32 -2.97
C VAL A 63 -3.22 -6.22 -1.69
N GLU A 64 -4.40 -6.83 -1.66
CA GLU A 64 -5.25 -6.90 -0.46
C GLU A 64 -4.56 -7.67 0.67
N GLU A 65 -3.96 -8.82 0.38
CA GLU A 65 -3.23 -9.66 1.34
C GLU A 65 -2.00 -8.94 1.90
N ASP A 66 -1.21 -8.30 1.04
CA ASP A 66 -0.03 -7.53 1.46
C ASP A 66 -0.40 -6.36 2.38
N TRP A 67 -1.43 -5.59 1.99
CA TRP A 67 -1.90 -4.47 2.80
C TRP A 67 -2.45 -4.93 4.15
N THR A 68 -3.22 -6.01 4.15
CA THR A 68 -3.79 -6.57 5.38
C THR A 68 -2.67 -7.05 6.31
N THR A 69 -1.66 -7.73 5.78
CA THR A 69 -0.50 -8.18 6.55
C THR A 69 0.25 -7.00 7.18
N PHE A 70 0.56 -5.98 6.39
CA PHE A 70 1.22 -4.77 6.87
C PHE A 70 0.45 -4.08 8.01
N MET A 71 -0.88 -3.97 7.87
CA MET A 71 -1.72 -3.34 8.89
C MET A 71 -1.76 -4.15 10.20
N VAL A 72 -1.80 -5.49 10.10
CA VAL A 72 -1.75 -6.38 11.27
C VAL A 72 -0.41 -6.26 11.97
N GLU A 73 0.70 -6.27 11.23
CA GLU A 73 2.05 -6.08 11.78
C GLU A 73 2.19 -4.73 12.50
N CYS A 74 1.73 -3.65 11.89
CA CYS A 74 1.74 -2.32 12.51
C CYS A 74 0.92 -2.29 13.81
N LEU A 75 -0.25 -2.92 13.83
CA LEU A 75 -1.08 -3.01 15.04
C LEU A 75 -0.36 -3.79 16.15
N ILE A 76 0.24 -4.94 15.83
CA ILE A 76 0.98 -5.76 16.78
C ILE A 76 2.14 -4.95 17.37
N ILE A 77 2.93 -4.29 16.52
CA ILE A 77 4.05 -3.44 16.96
C ILE A 77 3.55 -2.34 17.90
N HIS A 78 2.44 -1.68 17.57
CA HIS A 78 1.86 -0.65 18.43
C HIS A 78 1.42 -1.20 19.80
N LEU A 79 0.75 -2.35 19.83
CA LEU A 79 0.33 -3.00 21.08
C LEU A 79 1.53 -3.42 21.94
N VAL A 80 2.60 -3.94 21.33
CA VAL A 80 3.85 -4.29 22.04
C VAL A 80 4.51 -3.04 22.62
N MET A 81 4.57 -1.94 21.89
CA MET A 81 5.10 -0.67 22.40
C MET A 81 4.28 -0.12 23.57
N LEU A 82 2.95 -0.23 23.52
CA LEU A 82 2.10 0.16 24.63
C LEU A 82 2.34 -0.76 25.84
N ALA A 83 2.28 -2.08 25.66
CA ALA A 83 2.47 -3.04 26.74
C ALA A 83 3.81 -2.86 27.46
N THR A 84 4.90 -2.72 26.71
CA THR A 84 6.23 -2.44 27.27
C THR A 84 6.23 -1.14 28.08
N SER A 85 5.67 -0.05 27.55
CA SER A 85 5.51 1.21 28.29
C SER A 85 4.75 1.05 29.62
N TRP A 86 3.62 0.33 29.61
CA TRP A 86 2.85 0.05 30.82
C TRP A 86 3.63 -0.80 31.83
N THR A 87 4.38 -1.81 31.37
CA THR A 87 5.22 -2.63 32.26
C THR A 87 6.34 -1.80 32.91
N TYR A 88 7.05 -0.96 32.15
CA TYR A 88 8.06 -0.05 32.70
C TYR A 88 7.46 0.89 33.74
N ARG A 89 6.27 1.44 33.47
CA ARG A 89 5.56 2.31 34.40
C ARG A 89 5.16 1.55 35.69
N TYR A 90 4.72 0.30 35.56
CA TYR A 90 4.36 -0.54 36.71
C TYR A 90 5.58 -0.82 37.59
N TYR A 91 6.68 -1.31 37.01
CA TYR A 91 7.90 -1.61 37.77
C TYR A 91 8.52 -0.38 38.42
N PHE A 92 8.44 0.79 37.77
CA PHE A 92 8.88 2.05 38.36
C PHE A 92 8.06 2.42 39.61
N ILE A 93 6.72 2.35 39.53
CA ILE A 93 5.84 2.65 40.67
C ILE A 93 6.08 1.66 41.82
N VAL A 94 6.11 0.36 41.53
CA VAL A 94 6.37 -0.68 42.54
C VAL A 94 7.76 -0.50 43.15
N GLY A 95 8.78 -0.16 42.36
CA GLY A 95 10.12 0.14 42.85
C GLY A 95 10.17 1.32 43.82
N ILE A 96 9.43 2.40 43.55
CA ILE A 96 9.32 3.55 44.47
C ILE A 96 8.68 3.14 45.80
N PHE A 97 7.57 2.40 45.77
CA PHE A 97 6.89 1.97 46.99
C PHE A 97 7.78 1.08 47.86
N ASN A 98 8.53 0.14 47.27
CA ASN A 98 9.43 -0.74 48.01
C ASN A 98 10.66 -0.03 48.60
N MET A 99 11.06 1.14 48.08
CA MET A 99 12.15 1.94 48.67
C MET A 99 11.70 2.80 49.87
N GLN A 100 10.39 2.96 50.09
CA GLN A 100 9.83 3.79 51.17
C GLN A 100 9.42 2.99 52.42
N THR A 101 9.61 1.67 52.41
CA THR A 101 9.37 0.73 53.54
C THR A 101 10.69 0.25 54.14
#